data_AF-A0AA88GMW7-F1
#
_entry.id   AF-A0AA88GMW7-F1
#
_cell.length_a   1.000
_cell.length_b   1.000
_cell.length_c   1.000
_cell.angle_alpha   90.00
_cell.angle_beta   90.00
_cell.angle_gamma   90.00
#
_symmetry.space_group_name_H-M   'P 1'
#
loop_
_entity.id
_entity.type
_entity.pdbx_description
1 polymer ?
#
loop_
_entity_poly.entity_id
_entity_poly.type
_entity_poly.pdbx_seq_one_letter_code
_entity_poly.pdbx_strand_id
1 'polypeptide(L)'
;MAGSTGSLYSFVEGRETLITLFKKYLFGQLGIKNPHSHKTLIIAIQNKPTNTEHRDSIINVDKIVAYLKSRQQELLEFANSQRSLKYESVEIINLRLERMSFIEQLNLFNVMDVYITSQGAASYMSMFLSKPNAIMVYVPMCFASTKTCSDSNLRVHETFSNVRVISLLQYTELLECVIGNSDEDVGYPVLPDFAYSEDFGDCNERVKPEGLFKIVSDALSKTL
;
A
#
# COMPACT_ATOMS: atom_id res chain seq x y z
N MET A 1 -15.24 29.66 23.24
CA MET A 1 -14.49 30.21 22.09
C MET A 1 -14.64 29.23 20.95
N ALA A 2 -14.99 29.72 19.76
CA ALA A 2 -15.43 28.95 18.59
C ALA A 2 -14.46 27.82 18.24
N GLY A 3 -15.02 26.63 17.98
CA GLY A 3 -14.32 25.36 17.84
C GLY A 3 -13.30 25.36 16.71
N SER A 4 -12.05 25.20 17.08
CA SER A 4 -10.98 24.81 16.16
C SER A 4 -11.31 23.44 15.57
N THR A 5 -11.27 23.32 14.25
CA THR A 5 -11.38 22.02 13.55
C THR A 5 -10.39 20.98 14.09
N GLY A 6 -9.29 21.41 14.71
CA GLY A 6 -8.32 20.57 15.41
C GLY A 6 -8.91 19.71 16.55
N SER A 7 -9.99 20.14 17.22
CA SER A 7 -10.59 19.33 18.31
C SER A 7 -11.48 18.19 17.82
N LEU A 8 -11.86 18.17 16.54
CA LEU A 8 -12.52 17.02 15.90
C LEU A 8 -11.50 15.97 15.42
N TYR A 9 -10.24 16.37 15.20
CA TYR A 9 -9.15 15.47 14.78
C TYR A 9 -8.44 14.77 15.96
N SER A 10 -8.67 15.22 17.19
CA SER A 10 -8.08 14.62 18.41
C SER A 10 -8.84 13.39 18.91
N PHE A 11 -10.01 13.07 18.37
CA PHE A 11 -10.80 11.89 18.73
C PHE A 11 -10.86 10.92 17.54
N VAL A 12 -10.23 9.76 17.70
CA VAL A 12 -10.09 8.68 16.71
C VAL A 12 -11.43 8.30 16.08
N GLU A 13 -12.49 8.18 16.89
CA GLU A 13 -13.84 7.76 16.46
C GLU A 13 -14.56 8.77 15.53
N GLY A 14 -14.30 10.08 15.71
CA GLY A 14 -14.88 11.12 14.85
C GLY A 14 -14.25 11.14 13.45
N ARG A 15 -12.96 10.82 13.38
CA ARG A 15 -12.17 10.84 12.14
C ARG A 15 -12.58 9.73 11.17
N GLU A 16 -12.81 8.52 11.66
CA GLU A 16 -13.25 7.38 10.84
C GLU A 16 -14.60 7.66 10.17
N THR A 17 -15.52 8.23 10.95
CA THR A 17 -16.87 8.59 10.49
C THR A 17 -16.81 9.69 9.44
N LEU A 18 -16.02 10.75 9.67
CA LEU A 18 -15.87 11.86 8.73
C LEU A 18 -15.21 11.44 7.42
N ILE A 19 -14.14 10.64 7.45
CA ILE A 19 -13.48 10.18 6.21
C ILE A 19 -14.42 9.26 5.42
N THR A 20 -15.16 8.39 6.10
CA THR A 20 -16.17 7.54 5.45
C THR A 20 -17.28 8.36 4.81
N LEU A 21 -17.78 9.39 5.48
CA LEU A 21 -18.81 10.29 4.93
C LEU A 21 -18.28 11.12 3.76
N PHE A 22 -17.07 11.67 3.88
CA PHE A 22 -16.41 12.41 2.80
C PHE A 22 -16.23 11.51 1.56
N LYS A 23 -15.74 10.29 1.75
CA LYS A 23 -15.61 9.32 0.65
C LYS A 23 -16.95 8.99 0.00
N LYS A 24 -17.98 8.69 0.80
CA LYS A 24 -19.34 8.41 0.29
C LYS A 24 -19.90 9.60 -0.49
N TYR A 25 -19.72 10.82 0.01
CA TYR A 25 -20.12 12.04 -0.67
C TYR A 25 -19.39 12.20 -2.01
N LEU A 26 -18.06 12.09 -2.00
CA LEU A 26 -17.22 12.21 -3.19
C LEU A 26 -17.61 11.16 -4.24
N PHE A 27 -17.75 9.89 -3.85
CA PHE A 27 -18.12 8.81 -4.76
C PHE A 27 -19.52 9.02 -5.33
N GLY A 28 -20.47 9.49 -4.52
CA GLY A 28 -21.82 9.84 -4.96
C GLY A 28 -21.83 10.98 -5.99
N GLN A 29 -21.05 12.04 -5.76
CA GLN A 29 -20.92 13.16 -6.71
C GLN A 29 -20.27 12.74 -8.03
N LEU A 30 -19.32 11.80 -7.97
CA LEU A 30 -18.57 11.32 -9.13
C LEU A 30 -19.24 10.13 -9.84
N GLY A 31 -20.40 9.67 -9.37
CA GLY A 31 -21.10 8.52 -9.93
C GLY A 31 -20.37 7.17 -9.77
N ILE A 32 -19.40 7.10 -8.85
CA ILE A 32 -18.65 5.88 -8.55
C ILE A 32 -19.55 4.96 -7.73
N LYS A 33 -19.92 3.82 -8.32
CA LYS A 33 -20.77 2.83 -7.66
C LYS A 33 -19.94 1.96 -6.72
N ASN A 34 -20.57 1.48 -5.64
CA ASN A 34 -19.95 0.45 -4.81
C ASN A 34 -19.62 -0.78 -5.67
N PRO A 35 -18.46 -1.42 -5.44
CA PRO A 35 -18.08 -2.61 -6.17
C PRO A 35 -19.15 -3.69 -5.96
N HIS A 36 -19.72 -4.19 -7.06
CA HIS A 36 -20.37 -5.50 -7.03
C HIS A 36 -19.29 -6.57 -6.77
N SER A 37 -19.67 -7.79 -6.38
CA SER A 37 -18.69 -8.85 -6.12
C SER A 37 -17.80 -9.08 -7.35
N HIS A 38 -16.57 -8.57 -7.32
CA HIS A 38 -15.59 -8.76 -8.39
C HIS A 38 -15.04 -10.18 -8.28
N LYS A 39 -15.12 -10.91 -9.40
CA LYS A 39 -14.55 -12.25 -9.54
C LYS A 39 -13.04 -12.23 -9.83
N THR A 40 -12.45 -11.05 -10.01
CA THR A 40 -11.00 -10.89 -10.19
C THR A 40 -10.38 -10.38 -8.89
N LEU A 41 -9.31 -11.05 -8.44
CA LEU A 41 -8.43 -10.58 -7.38
C LEU A 41 -7.45 -9.57 -7.99
N ILE A 42 -7.51 -8.30 -7.58
CA ILE A 42 -6.69 -7.23 -8.14
C ILE A 42 -5.57 -6.87 -7.16
N ILE A 43 -4.33 -7.09 -7.59
CA ILE A 43 -3.11 -6.77 -6.85
C ILE A 43 -2.37 -5.67 -7.63
N ALA A 44 -2.20 -4.51 -7.03
CA ALA A 44 -1.47 -3.41 -7.63
C ALA A 44 -0.20 -3.09 -6.85
N ILE A 45 0.90 -2.89 -7.56
CA ILE A 45 2.18 -2.45 -7.00
C ILE A 45 2.50 -1.09 -7.58
N GLN A 46 2.58 -0.08 -6.73
CA GLN A 46 2.80 1.29 -7.17
C GLN A 46 4.24 1.48 -7.67
N ASN A 47 4.35 1.88 -8.92
CA ASN A 47 5.59 2.26 -9.59
C ASN A 47 5.63 3.79 -9.69
N LYS A 48 6.26 4.40 -8.69
CA LYS A 48 6.46 5.84 -8.64
C LYS A 48 7.69 6.23 -9.46
N PRO A 49 7.75 7.47 -9.99
CA PRO A 49 8.98 8.00 -10.53
C PRO A 49 10.10 7.95 -9.49
N THR A 50 11.26 7.39 -9.83
CA THR A 50 12.38 7.19 -8.89
C THR A 50 13.21 8.45 -8.67
N ASN A 51 13.12 9.44 -9.57
CA ASN A 51 13.84 10.70 -9.50
C ASN A 51 13.03 11.78 -8.78
N THR A 52 12.60 11.48 -7.56
CA THR A 52 11.90 12.43 -6.67
C THR A 52 12.85 12.95 -5.59
N GLU A 53 12.56 14.13 -5.05
CA GLU A 53 13.34 14.76 -3.98
C GLU A 53 13.47 13.85 -2.75
N HIS A 54 12.40 13.12 -2.41
CA HIS A 54 12.32 12.28 -1.21
C HIS A 54 12.67 10.80 -1.44
N ARG A 55 13.04 10.42 -2.68
CA ARG A 55 13.51 9.07 -3.05
C ARG A 55 12.69 7.94 -2.44
N ASP A 56 11.37 8.09 -2.39
CA ASP A 56 10.46 7.24 -1.62
C ASP A 56 9.72 6.25 -2.54
N SER A 57 10.49 5.53 -3.37
CA SER A 57 9.97 4.65 -4.42
C SER A 57 10.49 3.23 -4.27
N ILE A 58 9.61 2.26 -4.55
CA ILE A 58 10.01 0.87 -4.75
C ILE A 58 10.73 0.77 -6.10
N ILE A 59 12.03 0.50 -6.11
CA ILE A 59 12.85 0.62 -7.32
C ILE A 59 12.71 -0.57 -8.27
N ASN A 60 12.30 -1.73 -7.73
CA ASN A 60 12.30 -3.02 -8.43
C ASN A 60 10.89 -3.56 -8.72
N VAL A 61 9.91 -2.66 -8.93
CA VAL A 61 8.50 -3.04 -9.17
C VAL A 61 8.35 -4.02 -10.34
N ASP A 62 9.12 -3.87 -11.40
CA ASP A 62 9.06 -4.78 -12.55
C ASP A 62 9.41 -6.23 -12.16
N LYS A 63 10.43 -6.43 -11.32
CA LYS A 63 10.81 -7.76 -10.79
C LYS A 63 9.72 -8.33 -9.89
N ILE A 64 9.15 -7.50 -9.02
CA ILE A 64 8.04 -7.90 -8.13
C ILE A 64 6.83 -8.35 -8.96
N VAL A 65 6.42 -7.53 -9.93
CA VAL A 65 5.28 -7.83 -10.81
C VAL A 65 5.53 -9.13 -11.60
N ALA A 66 6.72 -9.31 -12.16
CA ALA A 66 7.08 -10.53 -12.88
C ALA A 66 7.01 -11.77 -11.98
N TYR A 67 7.53 -11.67 -10.76
CA TYR A 67 7.52 -12.77 -9.79
C TYR A 67 6.10 -13.13 -9.33
N LEU A 68 5.26 -12.13 -9.02
CA LEU A 68 3.87 -12.38 -8.64
C LEU A 68 3.08 -12.99 -9.81
N LYS A 69 3.33 -12.54 -11.05
CA LYS A 69 2.67 -13.08 -12.25
C LYS A 69 3.04 -14.54 -12.50
N SER A 70 4.30 -14.94 -12.28
CA SER A 70 4.71 -16.34 -12.43
C SER A 70 4.07 -17.27 -11.40
N ARG A 71 3.52 -16.73 -10.31
CA ARG A 71 2.83 -17.46 -9.22
C ARG A 71 1.37 -17.05 -9.03
N GLN A 72 0.74 -16.48 -10.04
CA GLN A 72 -0.64 -15.99 -9.95
C GLN A 72 -1.64 -17.08 -9.54
N GLN A 73 -1.40 -18.33 -9.94
CA GLN A 73 -2.25 -19.46 -9.60
C GLN A 73 -2.18 -19.79 -8.10
N GLU A 74 -0.98 -19.75 -7.51
CA GLU A 74 -0.79 -19.94 -6.06
C GLU A 74 -1.52 -18.82 -5.29
N LEU A 75 -1.40 -17.56 -5.74
CA LEU A 75 -2.13 -16.43 -5.13
C LEU A 75 -3.65 -16.63 -5.15
N LEU A 76 -4.17 -17.14 -6.26
CA LEU A 76 -5.60 -17.44 -6.42
C LEU A 76 -6.05 -18.51 -5.43
N GLU A 77 -5.24 -19.55 -5.23
CA GLU A 77 -5.49 -20.63 -4.28
C GLU A 77 -5.48 -20.12 -2.83
N PHE A 78 -4.48 -19.32 -2.45
CA PHE A 78 -4.42 -18.69 -1.13
C PHE A 78 -5.65 -17.81 -0.88
N ALA A 79 -6.00 -16.94 -1.82
CA ALA A 79 -7.16 -16.05 -1.70
C ALA A 79 -8.48 -16.82 -1.58
N ASN A 80 -8.62 -17.97 -2.26
CA ASN A 80 -9.83 -18.76 -2.26
C ASN A 80 -9.91 -19.81 -1.14
N SER A 81 -8.84 -20.01 -0.37
CA SER A 81 -8.74 -21.08 0.63
C SER A 81 -9.81 -21.00 1.73
N GLN A 82 -10.24 -19.80 2.11
CA GLN A 82 -11.21 -19.55 3.19
C GLN A 82 -12.47 -18.81 2.72
N ARG A 83 -12.65 -18.58 1.40
CA ARG A 83 -13.75 -17.76 0.87
C ARG A 83 -14.92 -18.61 0.37
N SER A 84 -16.13 -18.21 0.75
CA SER A 84 -17.38 -18.73 0.17
C SER A 84 -17.59 -18.24 -1.27
N LEU A 85 -17.31 -16.95 -1.52
CA LEU A 85 -17.32 -16.34 -2.84
C LEU A 85 -15.89 -16.29 -3.38
N LYS A 86 -15.62 -17.18 -4.33
CA LYS A 86 -14.29 -17.36 -4.93
C LYS A 86 -14.01 -16.36 -6.04
N TYR A 87 -12.75 -15.96 -6.13
CA TYR A 87 -12.18 -15.34 -7.32
C TYR A 87 -11.98 -16.39 -8.42
N GLU A 88 -12.15 -15.97 -9.67
CA GLU A 88 -11.92 -16.74 -10.89
C GLU A 88 -10.56 -16.45 -11.52
N SER A 89 -9.99 -15.26 -11.28
CA SER A 89 -8.72 -14.85 -11.86
C SER A 89 -7.96 -13.87 -10.96
N VAL A 90 -6.67 -13.69 -11.23
CA VAL A 90 -5.82 -12.69 -10.58
C VAL A 90 -5.32 -11.71 -11.64
N GLU A 91 -5.39 -10.42 -11.33
CA GLU A 91 -4.83 -9.34 -12.13
C GLU A 91 -3.73 -8.64 -11.33
N ILE A 92 -2.50 -8.61 -11.87
CA ILE A 92 -1.35 -7.98 -11.24
C ILE A 92 -0.92 -6.77 -12.06
N ILE A 93 -1.04 -5.59 -11.44
CA ILE A 93 -0.89 -4.30 -12.09
C ILE A 93 0.42 -3.63 -11.64
N ASN A 94 1.24 -3.26 -12.60
CA ASN A 94 2.33 -2.30 -12.41
C ASN A 94 1.72 -0.89 -12.46
N LEU A 95 1.40 -0.34 -11.30
CA LEU A 95 0.52 0.81 -11.17
C LEU A 95 1.28 2.12 -11.24
N ARG A 96 1.04 2.90 -12.29
CA ARG A 96 1.60 4.24 -12.50
C ARG A 96 0.51 5.29 -12.38
N LEU A 97 0.33 5.84 -11.18
CA LEU A 97 -0.76 6.78 -10.89
C LEU A 97 -0.67 8.05 -11.74
N GLU A 98 0.53 8.51 -12.08
CA GLU A 98 0.78 9.69 -12.89
C GLU A 98 0.27 9.56 -14.33
N ARG A 99 -0.06 8.33 -14.76
CA ARG A 99 -0.62 8.02 -16.08
C ARG A 99 -2.13 7.85 -16.07
N MET A 100 -2.77 8.01 -14.92
CA MET A 100 -4.21 7.84 -14.74
C MET A 100 -4.85 9.15 -14.34
N SER A 101 -6.03 9.43 -14.89
CA SER A 101 -6.90 10.48 -14.38
C SER A 101 -7.33 10.18 -12.95
N PHE A 102 -7.70 11.22 -12.20
CA PHE A 102 -8.17 11.05 -10.82
C PHE A 102 -9.37 10.09 -10.71
N ILE A 103 -10.29 10.13 -11.68
CA ILE A 103 -11.46 9.23 -11.71
C ILE A 103 -11.06 7.78 -11.93
N GLU A 104 -10.11 7.51 -12.82
CA GLU A 104 -9.59 6.15 -13.03
C GLU A 104 -8.89 5.62 -11.78
N GLN A 105 -8.13 6.47 -11.08
CA GLN A 105 -7.51 6.09 -9.81
C GLN A 105 -8.60 5.70 -8.81
N LEU A 106 -9.60 6.55 -8.57
CA LEU A 106 -10.67 6.25 -7.62
C LEU A 106 -11.43 4.97 -7.98
N ASN A 107 -11.74 4.75 -9.26
CA ASN A 107 -12.40 3.53 -9.72
C ASN A 107 -11.55 2.28 -9.44
N LEU A 108 -10.24 2.35 -9.66
CA LEU A 108 -9.33 1.24 -9.38
C LEU A 108 -9.23 0.95 -7.87
N PHE A 109 -8.97 1.98 -7.04
CA PHE A 109 -8.88 1.82 -5.58
C PHE A 109 -10.19 1.33 -4.94
N ASN A 110 -11.33 1.65 -5.55
CA ASN A 110 -12.63 1.17 -5.11
C ASN A 110 -12.79 -0.37 -5.25
N VAL A 111 -12.11 -1.00 -6.22
CA VAL A 111 -12.25 -2.43 -6.53
C VAL A 111 -11.04 -3.29 -6.13
N MET A 112 -9.91 -2.65 -5.79
CA MET A 112 -8.62 -3.27 -5.50
C MET A 112 -8.65 -4.15 -4.25
N ASP A 113 -7.95 -5.28 -4.30
CA ASP A 113 -7.83 -6.22 -3.18
C ASP A 113 -6.54 -6.03 -2.41
N VAL A 114 -5.43 -5.84 -3.12
CA VAL A 114 -4.11 -5.68 -2.52
C VAL A 114 -3.43 -4.47 -3.14
N TYR A 115 -3.02 -3.53 -2.30
CA TYR A 115 -2.23 -2.37 -2.69
C TYR A 115 -0.85 -2.42 -2.05
N ILE A 116 0.19 -2.47 -2.87
CA ILE A 116 1.59 -2.47 -2.44
C ILE A 116 2.24 -1.15 -2.83
N THR A 117 2.82 -0.43 -1.88
CA THR A 117 3.23 0.96 -2.07
C THR A 117 4.37 1.36 -1.13
N SER A 118 4.99 2.52 -1.33
CA SER A 118 5.78 3.16 -0.28
C SER A 118 4.89 3.87 0.75
N GLN A 119 5.46 4.15 1.92
CA GLN A 119 4.83 4.86 3.04
C GLN A 119 4.19 6.20 2.62
N GLY A 120 4.90 7.01 1.82
CA GLY A 120 4.40 8.31 1.39
C GLY A 120 3.06 8.22 0.66
N ALA A 121 2.91 7.25 -0.25
CA ALA A 121 1.67 7.08 -1.00
C ALA A 121 0.60 6.25 -0.27
N ALA A 122 1.00 5.32 0.61
CA ALA A 122 0.08 4.72 1.58
C ALA A 122 -0.63 5.81 2.39
N SER A 123 0.09 6.90 2.72
CA SER A 123 -0.43 7.98 3.54
C SER A 123 -1.65 8.70 2.97
N TYR A 124 -1.88 8.62 1.66
CA TYR A 124 -2.96 9.33 0.98
C TYR A 124 -3.93 8.39 0.26
N MET A 125 -3.42 7.34 -0.40
CA MET A 125 -4.26 6.51 -1.27
C MET A 125 -5.09 5.47 -0.51
N SER A 126 -4.70 5.14 0.72
CA SER A 126 -5.41 4.17 1.55
C SER A 126 -6.87 4.53 1.80
N MET A 127 -7.20 5.83 1.89
CA MET A 127 -8.57 6.27 2.16
C MET A 127 -9.55 5.86 1.05
N PHE A 128 -9.05 5.67 -0.17
CA PHE A 128 -9.86 5.29 -1.32
C PHE A 128 -10.02 3.77 -1.48
N LEU A 129 -9.23 2.98 -0.76
CA LEU A 129 -9.47 1.53 -0.64
C LEU A 129 -10.83 1.31 0.03
N SER A 130 -11.77 0.80 -0.76
CA SER A 130 -13.18 0.71 -0.35
C SER A 130 -13.68 -0.72 -0.24
N LYS A 131 -12.92 -1.68 -0.77
CA LYS A 131 -13.24 -3.09 -0.67
C LYS A 131 -13.08 -3.57 0.78
N PRO A 132 -14.09 -4.24 1.36
CA PRO A 132 -13.92 -4.89 2.66
C PRO A 132 -12.77 -5.89 2.61
N ASN A 133 -11.95 -5.91 3.65
CA ASN A 133 -10.78 -6.78 3.76
C ASN A 133 -9.70 -6.51 2.70
N ALA A 134 -9.68 -5.32 2.09
CA ALA A 134 -8.56 -4.89 1.28
C ALA A 134 -7.27 -4.93 2.11
N ILE A 135 -6.18 -5.35 1.49
CA ILE A 135 -4.86 -5.43 2.11
C ILE A 135 -4.01 -4.29 1.58
N MET A 136 -3.42 -3.50 2.46
CA MET A 136 -2.38 -2.54 2.11
C MET A 136 -1.06 -3.02 2.68
N VAL A 137 -0.08 -3.27 1.81
CA VAL A 137 1.30 -3.53 2.21
C VAL A 137 2.11 -2.29 1.88
N TYR A 138 2.80 -1.72 2.86
CA TYR A 138 3.63 -0.56 2.61
C TYR A 138 5.09 -0.77 3.02
N VAL A 139 5.99 -0.21 2.22
CA VAL A 139 7.41 -0.16 2.51
C VAL A 139 7.69 1.07 3.37
N PRO A 140 8.36 0.93 4.54
CA PRO A 140 8.74 2.06 5.37
C PRO A 140 9.75 2.95 4.63
N MET A 141 9.85 4.22 5.03
CA MET A 141 10.91 5.09 4.51
C MET A 141 12.26 4.64 5.05
N CYS A 142 13.28 4.66 4.21
CA CYS A 142 14.62 4.23 4.56
C CYS A 142 15.65 5.37 4.48
N PHE A 143 16.73 5.17 5.25
CA PHE A 143 17.79 6.14 5.47
C PHE A 143 19.15 5.50 5.20
N ALA A 144 19.84 5.94 4.16
CA ALA A 144 21.15 5.48 3.74
C ALA A 144 22.24 5.83 4.76
N SER A 145 22.13 7.00 5.40
CA SER A 145 23.10 7.49 6.39
C SER A 145 23.17 6.58 7.63
N THR A 146 22.02 6.13 8.13
CA THR A 146 21.89 5.28 9.32
C THR A 146 21.73 3.79 8.98
N LYS A 147 21.38 3.46 7.73
CA LYS A 147 20.97 2.12 7.28
C LYS A 147 19.77 1.60 8.08
N THR A 148 18.82 2.48 8.35
CA THR A 148 17.59 2.13 9.05
C THR A 148 16.37 2.46 8.20
N CYS A 149 15.21 1.89 8.53
CA CYS A 149 13.93 2.33 8.02
C CYS A 149 12.97 2.60 9.18
N SER A 150 12.00 3.48 8.97
CA SER A 150 11.00 3.88 9.97
C SER A 150 9.64 4.07 9.31
N ASP A 151 8.58 3.74 10.04
CA ASP A 151 7.19 3.99 9.67
C ASP A 151 6.51 5.03 10.58
N SER A 152 7.30 5.80 11.33
CA SER A 152 6.81 6.78 12.32
C SER A 152 5.76 7.76 11.79
N ASN A 153 5.85 8.15 10.51
CA ASN A 153 4.93 9.07 9.86
C ASN A 153 3.59 8.44 9.45
N LEU A 154 3.40 7.12 9.58
CA LEU A 154 2.18 6.41 9.12
C LEU A 154 1.15 6.08 10.21
N ARG A 155 1.36 6.53 11.47
CA ARG A 155 0.49 6.24 12.65
C ARG A 155 -1.01 6.53 12.49
N VAL A 156 -1.39 7.21 11.41
CA VAL A 156 -2.75 7.63 11.07
C VAL A 156 -3.55 6.57 10.29
N HIS A 157 -2.89 5.60 9.66
CA HIS A 157 -3.52 4.69 8.68
C HIS A 157 -4.13 3.44 9.28
N GLU A 158 -3.68 3.06 10.47
CA GLU A 158 -4.22 1.91 11.22
C GLU A 158 -5.68 2.14 11.68
N THR A 159 -6.20 3.35 11.47
CA THR A 159 -7.55 3.79 11.85
C THR A 159 -8.61 3.52 10.77
N PHE A 160 -8.28 2.91 9.63
CA PHE A 160 -9.30 2.55 8.64
C PHE A 160 -9.83 1.14 8.88
N SER A 161 -10.96 1.03 9.57
CA SER A 161 -11.61 -0.22 10.00
C SER A 161 -11.87 -1.29 8.92
N ASN A 162 -11.75 -0.97 7.63
CA ASN A 162 -12.01 -1.89 6.52
C ASN A 162 -10.76 -2.37 5.77
N VAL A 163 -9.59 -1.80 6.07
CA VAL A 163 -8.33 -2.11 5.37
C VAL A 163 -7.36 -2.74 6.35
N ARG A 164 -6.83 -3.91 5.98
CA ARG A 164 -5.77 -4.56 6.73
C ARG A 164 -4.43 -4.00 6.29
N VAL A 165 -3.75 -3.31 7.19
CA VAL A 165 -2.46 -2.69 6.93
C VAL A 165 -1.32 -3.60 7.38
N ILE A 166 -0.30 -3.74 6.54
CA ILE A 166 0.93 -4.51 6.83
C ILE A 166 2.13 -3.60 6.58
N SER A 167 2.87 -3.29 7.65
CA SER A 167 4.14 -2.56 7.58
C SER A 167 5.28 -3.52 7.26
N LEU A 168 6.09 -3.22 6.23
CA LEU A 168 7.33 -3.95 5.98
C LEU A 168 8.47 -3.57 6.95
N LEU A 169 8.25 -2.64 7.89
CA LEU A 169 9.23 -2.38 8.96
C LEU A 169 9.50 -3.63 9.81
N GLN A 170 8.49 -4.48 9.99
CA GLN A 170 8.63 -5.76 10.69
C GLN A 170 9.37 -6.84 9.89
N TYR A 171 9.71 -6.55 8.63
CA TYR A 171 10.29 -7.48 7.65
C TYR A 171 11.49 -6.84 6.94
N THR A 172 12.30 -6.07 7.66
CA THR A 172 13.45 -5.33 7.10
C THR A 172 14.50 -6.23 6.46
N GLU A 173 14.53 -7.52 6.78
CA GLU A 173 15.34 -8.52 6.08
C GLU A 173 14.98 -8.69 4.59
N LEU A 174 13.79 -8.21 4.20
CA LEU A 174 13.31 -8.17 2.82
C LEU A 174 13.67 -6.88 2.09
N LEU A 175 14.22 -5.90 2.79
CA LEU A 175 14.41 -4.54 2.29
C LEU A 175 15.88 -4.23 2.08
N GLU A 176 16.16 -3.44 1.05
CA GLU A 176 17.42 -2.74 0.86
C GLU A 176 17.16 -1.26 0.56
N CYS A 177 18.06 -0.41 1.03
CA CYS A 177 18.10 1.01 0.74
C CYS A 177 19.04 1.27 -0.45
N VAL A 178 18.53 1.91 -1.50
CA VAL A 178 19.21 2.15 -2.76
C VAL A 178 19.28 3.66 -3.01
N ILE A 179 20.49 4.23 -2.95
CA ILE A 179 20.73 5.66 -3.22
C ILE A 179 20.60 5.97 -4.72
N GLY A 180 20.72 4.96 -5.58
CA GLY A 180 20.53 5.11 -7.01
C GLY A 180 19.07 5.20 -7.44
N ASN A 181 18.85 5.29 -8.76
CA ASN A 181 17.52 5.39 -9.38
C ASN A 181 17.21 4.17 -10.27
N SER A 182 18.12 3.18 -10.32
CA SER A 182 17.98 1.91 -11.01
C SER A 182 17.96 0.73 -10.04
N ASP A 183 17.23 -0.32 -10.40
CA ASP A 183 17.27 -1.61 -9.68
C ASP A 183 18.57 -2.39 -9.91
N GLU A 184 19.51 -1.86 -10.69
CA GLU A 184 20.86 -2.40 -10.81
C GLU A 184 21.85 -1.73 -9.83
N ASP A 185 21.44 -0.63 -9.20
CA ASP A 185 22.30 0.12 -8.27
C ASP A 185 22.54 -0.66 -6.97
N VAL A 186 23.64 -0.34 -6.28
CA VAL A 186 24.01 -1.03 -5.03
C VAL A 186 22.96 -0.74 -3.96
N GLY A 187 22.39 -1.81 -3.40
CA GLY A 187 21.49 -1.77 -2.25
C GLY A 187 22.22 -2.10 -0.96
N TYR A 188 21.83 -1.45 0.13
CA TYR A 188 22.35 -1.70 1.47
C TYR A 188 21.26 -2.35 2.33
N PRO A 189 21.56 -3.42 3.08
CA PRO A 189 20.61 -3.96 4.03
C PRO A 189 20.32 -2.92 5.12
N VAL A 190 19.10 -2.96 5.63
CA VAL A 190 18.55 -2.00 6.58
C VAL A 190 18.05 -2.69 7.84
N LEU A 191 18.02 -1.95 8.94
CA LEU A 191 17.44 -2.38 10.22
C LEU A 191 16.20 -1.55 10.58
N PRO A 192 15.29 -2.06 11.41
CA PRO A 192 14.13 -1.28 11.81
C PRO A 192 14.53 -0.23 12.85
N ASP A 193 14.01 0.98 12.71
CA ASP A 193 14.10 2.05 13.70
C ASP A 193 12.70 2.60 13.99
N PHE A 194 12.19 2.26 15.17
CA PHE A 194 10.85 2.65 15.63
C PHE A 194 10.80 4.06 16.24
N ALA A 195 11.96 4.70 16.43
CA ALA A 195 12.08 6.00 17.09
C ALA A 195 12.50 7.13 16.16
N TYR A 196 12.94 6.82 14.93
CA TYR A 196 13.37 7.82 13.96
C TYR A 196 12.22 8.71 13.48
N SER A 197 12.41 10.03 13.56
CA SER A 197 11.36 11.04 13.35
C SER A 197 11.68 12.06 12.24
N GLU A 198 12.53 11.70 11.27
CA GLU A 198 12.71 12.53 10.08
C GLU A 198 11.45 12.48 9.20
N ASP A 199 11.19 13.59 8.50
CA ASP A 199 9.99 13.74 7.69
C ASP A 199 10.05 12.92 6.38
N PHE A 200 11.26 12.67 5.86
CA PHE A 200 11.47 12.04 4.55
C PHE A 200 12.69 11.10 4.55
N GLY A 201 12.58 9.96 3.83
CA GLY A 201 13.72 9.11 3.52
C GLY A 201 14.72 9.76 2.56
N ASP A 202 15.91 9.17 2.44
CA ASP A 202 16.98 9.65 1.54
C ASP A 202 17.42 8.59 0.50
N CYS A 203 16.70 7.47 0.41
CA CYS A 203 16.95 6.39 -0.54
C CYS A 203 15.70 5.64 -0.97
N ASN A 204 15.73 5.12 -2.19
CA ASN A 204 14.69 4.26 -2.73
C ASN A 204 14.75 2.88 -2.07
N GLU A 205 13.62 2.18 -2.03
CA GLU A 205 13.52 0.87 -1.42
C GLU A 205 13.55 -0.24 -2.49
N ARG A 206 14.37 -1.26 -2.28
CA ARG A 206 14.30 -2.52 -3.04
C ARG A 206 13.69 -3.58 -2.14
N VAL A 207 12.69 -4.29 -2.65
CA VAL A 207 11.98 -5.34 -1.89
C VAL A 207 12.24 -6.71 -2.51
N LYS A 208 12.62 -7.70 -1.71
CA LYS A 208 12.78 -9.10 -2.16
C LYS A 208 11.42 -9.69 -2.59
N PRO A 209 11.23 -10.05 -3.88
CA PRO A 209 9.93 -10.52 -4.37
C PRO A 209 9.40 -11.78 -3.68
N GLU A 210 10.28 -12.71 -3.32
CA GLU A 210 9.93 -13.98 -2.68
C GLU A 210 9.31 -13.76 -1.30
N GLY A 211 9.92 -12.87 -0.50
CA GLY A 211 9.43 -12.53 0.82
C GLY A 211 8.12 -11.77 0.77
N LEU A 212 8.00 -10.82 -0.18
CA LEU A 212 6.76 -10.08 -0.40
C LEU A 212 5.61 -11.01 -0.82
N PHE A 213 5.88 -11.97 -1.71
CA PHE A 213 4.90 -13.00 -2.08
C PHE A 213 4.39 -13.77 -0.86
N LYS A 214 5.28 -14.17 0.06
CA LYS A 214 4.89 -14.87 1.28
C LYS A 214 3.98 -14.00 2.15
N ILE A 215 4.34 -12.73 2.37
CA ILE A 215 3.54 -11.79 3.16
C ILE A 215 2.14 -11.61 2.54
N VAL A 216 2.06 -11.41 1.22
CA VAL A 216 0.79 -11.25 0.51
C VAL A 216 -0.04 -12.54 0.56
N SER A 217 0.58 -13.70 0.37
CA SER A 217 -0.10 -15.00 0.42
C SER A 217 -0.68 -15.31 1.80
N ASP A 218 0.13 -15.14 2.85
CA ASP A 218 -0.29 -15.28 4.25
C ASP A 218 -1.39 -14.26 4.61
N ALA A 219 -1.44 -13.14 3.89
CA ALA A 219 -2.48 -12.16 4.05
C ALA A 219 -3.79 -12.56 3.40
N LEU A 220 -3.73 -13.02 2.16
CA LEU A 220 -4.89 -13.47 1.39
C LEU A 220 -5.57 -14.70 2.02
N SER A 221 -4.82 -15.55 2.72
CA SER A 221 -5.35 -16.75 3.38
C SER A 221 -6.10 -16.48 4.68
N LYS A 222 -6.14 -15.23 5.17
CA LYS A 222 -6.83 -14.84 6.40
C LYS A 222 -8.03 -13.95 6.05
N THR A 223 -9.23 -14.44 6.29
CA THR A 223 -10.45 -13.63 6.32
C THR A 223 -10.63 -13.00 7.71
N LEU A 224 -10.98 -11.71 7.77
CA LEU A 224 -11.52 -11.06 8.96
C LEU A 224 -12.94 -11.54 9.22
#